data_AF-A0A1J3CTR6-F1
#
_entry.id   AF-A0A1J3CTR6-F1
#
_cell.length_a   1.000
_cell.length_b   1.000
_cell.length_c   1.000
_cell.angle_alpha   90.00
_cell.angle_beta   90.00
_cell.angle_gamma   90.00
#
_symmetry.space_group_name_H-M   'P 1'
#
loop_
_entity.id
_entity.type
_entity.pdbx_description
1 polymer ?
#
loop_
_entity_poly.entity_id
_entity_poly.type
_entity_poly.pdbx_seq_one_letter_code
_entity_poly.pdbx_strand_id
1 'polypeptide(L)' 'EADGIILSRGNLGIDLPPEKVFLFQKAALYKCNMSGKPAVLTRVVDSMTDNLRPTRAEATDVANAVLDGSDAILLGA' A
#
# COMPACT_ATOMS: atom_id res chain seq x y z
N GLU A 1 15.78 1.74 -15.28
CA GLU A 1 15.53 1.45 -13.85
C GLU A 1 14.66 2.56 -13.28
N ALA A 2 13.87 2.28 -12.24
CA ALA A 2 13.10 3.32 -11.53
C ALA A 2 13.85 3.78 -10.28
N ASP A 3 13.66 5.04 -9.88
CA ASP A 3 14.24 5.61 -8.65
C ASP A 3 13.42 5.26 -7.40
N GLY A 4 12.19 4.79 -7.56
CA GLY A 4 11.28 4.37 -6.51
C GLY A 4 10.04 3.70 -7.11
N ILE A 5 9.14 3.22 -6.26
CA ILE A 5 7.87 2.60 -6.68
C ILE A 5 6.69 3.23 -5.95
N ILE A 6 5.56 3.29 -6.66
CA ILE A 6 4.24 3.59 -6.07
C ILE A 6 3.35 2.36 -6.29
N LEU A 7 2.87 1.76 -5.20
CA LEU A 7 2.01 0.58 -5.22
C LEU A 7 0.56 1.01 -5.00
N SER A 8 -0.29 0.74 -6.00
CA SER A 8 -1.74 0.93 -5.91
C SER A 8 -2.43 -0.44 -5.90
N ARG A 9 -3.05 -0.80 -4.77
CA ARG A 9 -3.84 -2.03 -4.67
C ARG A 9 -5.11 -1.99 -5.51
N GLY A 10 -5.69 -0.80 -5.72
CA GLY A 10 -6.83 -0.63 -6.60
C GLY A 10 -6.52 -1.08 -8.03
N ASN A 11 -5.32 -0.74 -8.53
CA ASN A 11 -4.87 -1.17 -9.84
C ASN A 11 -4.45 -2.64 -9.83
N LEU A 12 -3.70 -3.08 -8.81
CA LEU A 12 -3.29 -4.49 -8.68
C LEU A 12 -4.49 -5.45 -8.57
N GLY A 13 -5.60 -5.01 -7.98
CA GLY A 13 -6.83 -5.81 -7.86
C GLY A 13 -7.58 -5.99 -9.19
N ILE A 14 -7.24 -5.24 -10.24
CA ILE A 14 -7.76 -5.46 -11.60
C ILE A 14 -7.03 -6.65 -12.24
N ASP A 15 -5.71 -6.74 -12.02
CA ASP A 15 -4.84 -7.71 -12.68
C ASP A 15 -4.60 -9.00 -11.87
N LEU A 16 -4.80 -8.97 -10.55
CA LEU A 16 -4.51 -10.06 -9.63
C LEU A 16 -5.76 -10.47 -8.82
N PRO A 17 -5.90 -11.76 -8.49
CA PRO A 17 -6.88 -12.21 -7.50
C PRO A 17 -6.71 -11.44 -6.18
N PRO A 18 -7.80 -11.02 -5.51
CA PRO A 18 -7.74 -10.21 -4.29
C PRO A 18 -6.84 -10.79 -3.20
N GLU A 19 -6.88 -12.11 -3.03
CA GLU A 19 -6.07 -12.85 -2.06
C GLU A 19 -4.58 -12.88 -2.40
N LYS A 20 -4.15 -12.48 -3.61
CA LYS A 20 -2.74 -12.38 -3.99
C LYS A 20 -2.18 -10.97 -3.89
N VAL A 21 -3.04 -9.95 -3.80
CA VAL A 21 -2.61 -8.54 -3.74
C VAL A 21 -1.70 -8.29 -2.55
N PHE A 22 -2.01 -8.85 -1.38
CA PHE A 22 -1.18 -8.68 -0.18
C PHE A 22 0.21 -9.32 -0.31
N LEU A 23 0.30 -10.49 -0.95
CA LEU A 23 1.58 -11.16 -1.19
C LEU A 23 2.47 -10.32 -2.10
N PHE A 24 1.87 -9.75 -3.16
CA PHE A 24 2.59 -8.90 -4.09
C PHE A 24 3.09 -7.62 -3.42
N GLN A 25 2.25 -6.96 -2.61
CA GLN A 25 2.66 -5.78 -1.84
C GLN A 25 3.88 -6.06 -0.97
N LYS A 26 3.84 -7.12 -0.14
CA LYS A 26 4.95 -7.50 0.73
C LYS A 26 6.22 -7.79 -0.06
N ALA A 27 6.11 -8.53 -1.17
CA ALA A 27 7.25 -8.85 -2.00
C ALA A 27 7.85 -7.61 -2.70
N ALA A 28 7.01 -6.67 -3.14
CA ALA A 28 7.45 -5.45 -3.79
C ALA A 28 8.15 -4.51 -2.80
N LEU A 29 7.54 -4.26 -1.63
CA LEU A 29 8.15 -3.48 -0.55
C LEU A 29 9.50 -4.07 -0.13
N TYR A 30 9.55 -5.38 0.10
CA TYR A 30 10.80 -6.07 0.45
C TYR A 30 11.91 -5.85 -0.59
N LYS A 31 11.60 -6.00 -1.89
CA LYS A 31 12.58 -5.80 -2.97
C LYS A 31 13.07 -4.35 -3.05
N CYS A 32 12.18 -3.38 -2.84
CA CYS A 32 12.55 -1.96 -2.82
C CYS A 32 13.44 -1.62 -1.64
N ASN A 33 13.11 -2.12 -0.45
CA ASN A 33 13.92 -1.95 0.75
C ASN A 33 15.31 -2.58 0.59
N MET A 34 15.38 -3.79 0.03
CA MET A 34 16.66 -4.44 -0.30
C MET A 34 17.48 -3.68 -1.33
N SER A 35 16.83 -2.93 -2.23
CA SER A 35 17.49 -2.12 -3.25
C SER A 35 17.76 -0.69 -2.81
N GLY A 36 17.37 -0.29 -1.59
CA GLY A 36 17.47 1.08 -1.10
C GLY A 36 16.62 2.09 -1.88
N LYS A 37 15.55 1.64 -2.53
CA LYS A 37 14.68 2.47 -3.37
C LYS A 37 13.39 2.80 -2.63
N PRO A 38 12.98 4.08 -2.55
CA PRO A 38 11.74 4.47 -1.92
C PRO A 38 10.52 3.72 -2.46
N ALA A 39 9.66 3.26 -1.54
CA ALA A 39 8.39 2.62 -1.85
C ALA A 39 7.21 3.32 -1.17
N VAL A 40 6.21 3.68 -1.97
CA VAL A 40 5.02 4.41 -1.51
C VAL A 40 3.78 3.57 -1.73
N LEU A 41 2.92 3.45 -0.72
CA LEU A 41 1.61 2.80 -0.85
C LEU A 41 0.52 3.86 -1.01
N THR A 42 -0.42 3.66 -1.94
CA THR A 42 -1.58 4.56 -2.14
C THR A 42 -2.92 3.87 -1.88
N ARG A 43 -4.00 4.67 -1.82
CA ARG A 43 -5.40 4.24 -1.66
C ARG A 43 -5.56 3.46 -0.35
N VAL A 44 -5.30 4.17 0.73
CA VAL A 44 -5.58 3.75 2.11
C VAL A 44 -6.57 4.72 2.72
N VAL A 45 -7.32 4.27 3.73
CA VAL A 45 -8.35 5.06 4.43
C VAL A 45 -9.40 5.72 3.51
N ASP A 46 -9.71 5.09 2.39
CA ASP A 46 -10.66 5.60 1.39
C ASP A 46 -12.05 5.89 2.00
N SER A 47 -12.48 5.17 3.03
CA SER A 47 -13.79 5.42 3.68
C SER A 47 -13.88 6.78 4.36
N MET A 48 -12.74 7.44 4.60
CA MET A 48 -12.69 8.75 5.25
C MET A 48 -13.11 9.90 4.32
N THR A 49 -13.38 9.64 3.04
CA THR A 49 -14.05 10.61 2.15
C THR A 49 -15.47 10.92 2.62
N ASP A 50 -16.16 9.89 3.12
CA ASP A 50 -17.56 9.97 3.54
C ASP A 50 -17.73 9.88 5.07
N ASN A 51 -16.67 9.51 5.80
CA ASN A 51 -16.70 9.31 7.26
C ASN A 51 -15.58 10.08 7.97
N LEU A 52 -15.87 10.61 9.16
CA LEU A 52 -14.86 11.31 9.98
C LEU A 52 -13.77 10.40 10.55
N ARG A 53 -13.95 9.07 10.51
CA ARG A 53 -13.03 8.09 11.09
C ARG A 53 -12.85 6.90 10.15
N PRO A 54 -11.64 6.34 10.06
CA PRO A 54 -11.41 5.15 9.27
C PRO A 54 -12.03 3.94 9.97
N THR A 55 -12.27 2.90 9.18
CA THR A 55 -12.61 1.59 9.72
C THR A 55 -11.40 0.96 10.42
N ARG A 56 -11.66 -0.03 11.29
CA ARG A 56 -10.58 -0.82 11.90
C ARG A 56 -9.70 -1.49 10.86
N ALA A 57 -10.31 -1.98 9.77
CA ALA A 57 -9.59 -2.63 8.68
C ALA A 57 -8.59 -1.67 8.02
N GLU A 58 -8.98 -0.43 7.72
CA GLU A 58 -8.08 0.57 7.12
C GLU A 58 -6.99 1.02 8.09
N ALA A 59 -7.30 1.19 9.37
CA ALA A 59 -6.29 1.53 10.37
C ALA A 59 -5.24 0.42 10.53
N THR A 60 -5.69 -0.85 10.58
CA THR A 60 -4.78 -2.01 10.62
C THR A 60 -3.98 -2.14 9.34
N ASP A 61 -4.56 -1.81 8.20
CA ASP A 61 -3.90 -1.85 6.91
C ASP A 61 -2.75 -0.83 6.79
N VAL A 62 -2.99 0.42 7.21
CA VAL A 62 -1.93 1.43 7.30
C VAL A 62 -0.82 0.98 8.25
N ALA A 63 -1.18 0.43 9.41
CA ALA A 63 -0.19 -0.08 10.36
C ALA A 63 0.67 -1.21 9.75
N ASN A 64 0.06 -2.14 9.01
CA ASN A 64 0.78 -3.21 8.33
C ASN A 64 1.70 -2.69 7.22
N ALA A 65 1.28 -1.69 6.45
CA ALA A 65 2.11 -1.07 5.42
C ALA A 65 3.39 -0.43 6.01
N VAL A 66 3.25 0.23 7.17
CA VAL A 66 4.40 0.78 7.91
C VAL A 66 5.31 -0.34 8.42
N LEU A 67 4.75 -1.41 8.99
CA LEU A 67 5.52 -2.56 9.47
C LEU A 67 6.24 -3.32 8.34
N ASP A 68 5.66 -3.37 7.15
CA ASP A 68 6.27 -3.94 5.95
C ASP A 68 7.38 -3.05 5.36
N GLY A 69 7.56 -1.85 5.90
CA GLY A 69 8.64 -0.93 5.53
C GLY A 69 8.30 -0.07 4.31
N SER A 70 7.06 0.40 4.18
CA SER A 70 6.71 1.46 3.22
C SER A 70 7.32 2.79 3.69
N ASP A 71 7.99 3.52 2.79
CA ASP A 71 8.61 4.81 3.10
C ASP A 71 7.60 5.94 3.23
N ALA A 72 6.52 5.88 2.46
CA ALA A 72 5.44 6.84 2.55
C ALA A 72 4.08 6.19 2.28
N ILE A 73 3.04 6.86 2.75
CA ILE A 73 1.65 6.52 2.52
C ILE A 73 0.98 7.71 1.84
N LEU A 74 0.37 7.47 0.68
CA LEU A 74 -0.34 8.48 -0.10
C LEU A 74 -1.85 8.32 0.07
N LEU A 75 -2.48 9.33 0.65
CA LEU A 75 -3.93 9.38 0.81
C LEU A 75 -4.58 9.65 -0.55
N GLY A 76 -5.58 8.84 -0.90
CA GLY A 76 -6.40 9.02 -2.10
C GLY A 76 -7.80 9.50 -1.71
N ALA A 77 -8.48 10.12 -2.67
CA ALA A 77 -9.94 10.25 -2.69
C ALA A 77 -10.50 9.10 -3.52
#